data_AF-A0A7Y3EVK4-F1
#
_entry.id   AF-A0A7Y3EVK4-F1
#
_cell.length_a   1.000
_cell.length_b   1.000
_cell.length_c   1.000
_cell.angle_alpha   90.00
_cell.angle_beta   90.00
_cell.angle_gamma   90.00
#
_symmetry.space_group_name_H-M   'P 1'
#
loop_
_entity.id
_entity.type
_entity.pdbx_description
1 polymer ?
#
loop_
_entity_poly.entity_id
_entity_poly.type
_entity_poly.pdbx_seq_one_letter_code
_entity_poly.pdbx_strand_id
1 'polypeptide(L)' 'MKETISEALCPFCQTVNKCMAHDDKPCWCKNVEIPQDLLNLVPETKKRKVCICLQCIQAFKDNPAAFMSGIDNTA' A
#
# COMPACT_ATOMS: atom_id res chain seq x y z
N MET A 1 18.59 15.73 2.15
CA MET A 1 18.86 14.45 1.46
C MET A 1 17.69 14.17 0.53
N LYS A 2 17.91 13.80 -0.73
CA LYS A 2 16.81 13.34 -1.61
C LYS A 2 16.44 11.94 -1.15
N GLU A 3 15.30 11.77 -0.48
CA GLU A 3 14.75 10.44 -0.24
C GLU A 3 14.38 9.81 -1.57
N THR A 4 15.01 8.68 -1.90
CA THR A 4 14.63 7.84 -3.04
C THR A 4 13.42 7.00 -2.64
N ILE A 5 12.26 7.33 -3.20
CA ILE A 5 11.02 6.58 -3.00
C ILE A 5 11.13 5.25 -3.75
N SER A 6 11.00 4.13 -3.05
CA SER A 6 10.91 2.81 -3.67
C SER A 6 9.46 2.50 -4.05
N GLU A 7 9.13 2.64 -5.33
CA GLU A 7 7.79 2.35 -5.87
C GLU A 7 7.41 0.87 -5.76
N ALA A 8 8.39 -0.02 -5.62
CA ALA A 8 8.19 -1.46 -5.53
C ALA A 8 7.79 -1.94 -4.13
N LEU A 9 7.95 -1.13 -3.08
CA LEU A 9 7.70 -1.53 -1.70
C LEU A 9 6.36 -1.00 -1.19
N CYS A 10 5.57 -1.84 -0.53
CA CYS A 10 4.32 -1.43 0.11
C CYS A 10 4.58 -0.33 1.15
N PRO A 11 3.78 0.76 1.20
CA PRO A 11 4.00 1.85 2.14
C PRO A 11 3.83 1.45 3.61
N PHE A 12 3.13 0.34 3.89
CA PHE A 12 2.82 -0.14 5.24
C PHE A 12 3.76 -1.25 5.71
N CYS A 13 3.85 -2.36 4.98
CA CYS A 13 4.64 -3.52 5.42
C CYS A 13 6.08 -3.53 4.86
N GLN A 14 6.45 -2.56 4.02
CA GLN A 14 7.77 -2.44 3.38
C GLN A 14 8.25 -3.67 2.58
N THR A 15 7.35 -4.61 2.29
CA THR A 15 7.61 -5.75 1.39
C THR A 15 7.22 -5.40 -0.05
N VAL A 16 7.64 -6.23 -1.02
CA VAL A 16 7.32 -6.00 -2.43
C VAL A 16 5.80 -5.95 -2.65
N ASN A 17 5.30 -4.84 -3.20
CA ASN A 17 3.87 -4.64 -3.40
C ASN A 17 3.27 -5.48 -4.53
N LYS A 18 4.12 -6.03 -5.40
CA LYS A 18 3.77 -6.83 -6.59
C LYS A 18 2.78 -6.11 -7.51
N CYS A 19 2.82 -4.77 -7.51
CA CYS A 19 2.00 -3.95 -8.37
C CYS A 19 2.57 -3.99 -9.79
N MET A 20 1.82 -4.58 -10.73
CA MET A 20 2.17 -4.68 -12.15
C MET A 20 1.77 -3.40 -12.90
N ALA A 21 1.78 -2.24 -12.25
CA ALA A 21 1.34 -0.98 -12.86
C ALA A 21 2.25 -0.54 -14.01
N HIS A 22 3.50 -1.01 -14.00
CA HIS A 22 4.52 -0.77 -15.03
C HIS A 22 4.62 -1.90 -16.07
N ASP A 23 3.80 -2.95 -15.96
CA ASP A 23 3.76 -4.03 -16.95
C ASP A 23 2.77 -3.72 -18.08
N ASP A 24 2.95 -4.39 -19.22
CA ASP A 24 2.04 -4.31 -20.38
C ASP A 24 0.63 -4.88 -20.08
N LYS A 25 0.48 -5.60 -18.96
CA LYS A 25 -0.77 -6.24 -18.54
C LYS A 25 -1.45 -5.46 -17.41
N PRO A 26 -2.80 -5.45 -17.36
CA PRO A 26 -3.51 -4.82 -16.25
C PRO A 26 -3.12 -5.47 -14.91
N CYS A 27 -2.74 -4.64 -13.94
CA CYS A 27 -2.44 -5.07 -12.59
C CYS A 27 -3.67 -5.66 -11.90
N TRP A 28 -3.46 -6.66 -11.04
CA TRP A 28 -4.49 -7.25 -10.17
C TRP A 28 -5.21 -6.21 -9.32
N CYS A 29 -4.57 -5.09 -9.01
CA CYS A 29 -5.15 -4.04 -8.17
C CYS A 29 -6.39 -3.38 -8.79
N LYS A 30 -6.59 -3.51 -10.11
CA LYS A 30 -7.81 -3.04 -10.80
C LYS A 30 -9.04 -3.89 -10.50
N ASN A 31 -8.84 -5.13 -10.04
CA ASN A 31 -9.93 -6.09 -9.80
C ASN A 31 -10.27 -6.23 -8.30
N VAL A 32 -9.66 -5.43 -7.44
CA VAL A 32 -9.95 -5.43 -6.01
C VAL A 32 -10.40 -4.05 -5.58
N GLU A 33 -11.44 -4.00 -4.76
CA GLU A 33 -11.82 -2.76 -4.10
C GLU A 33 -10.75 -2.38 -3.07
N ILE A 34 -10.19 -1.18 -3.18
CA ILE A 34 -9.22 -0.65 -2.21
C ILE A 34 -9.99 0.33 -1.31
N PRO A 35 -10.14 0.06 -0.01
CA PRO A 35 -10.89 0.93 0.89
C PRO A 35 -10.32 2.34 0.92
N GLN A 36 -11.18 3.36 0.83
CA GLN A 36 -10.76 4.77 0.86
C GLN A 36 -10.04 5.12 2.16
N ASP A 37 -10.49 4.56 3.29
CA ASP A 37 -9.85 4.77 4.59
C ASP A 37 -8.41 4.25 4.60
N LEU A 38 -8.15 3.11 3.95
CA LEU A 38 -6.79 2.58 3.79
C LEU A 38 -5.92 3.50 2.92
N LEU A 39 -6.48 4.09 1.86
CA LEU A 39 -5.77 5.08 1.03
C LEU A 39 -5.44 6.35 1.82
N ASN A 40 -6.30 6.75 2.75
CA ASN A 40 -6.09 7.92 3.60
C ASN A 40 -4.92 7.72 4.57
N LEU A 41 -4.62 6.47 4.96
CA LEU A 41 -3.48 6.11 5.82
C LEU A 41 -2.12 6.14 5.10
N VAL A 42 -2.08 6.20 3.76
CA VAL A 42 -0.81 6.26 3.02
C VAL A 42 -0.12 7.60 3.31
N PRO A 43 1.18 7.63 3.66
CA PRO A 43 1.90 8.89 3.86
C PRO A 43 1.85 9.79 2.61
N GLU A 44 1.70 11.10 2.79
CA GLU A 44 1.60 12.09 1.69
C GLU A 44 2.76 11.98 0.69
N THR A 45 3.97 11.71 1.18
CA THR A 45 5.16 11.54 0.33
C THR A 45 5.05 10.36 -0.63
N LYS A 46 4.28 9.32 -0.26
CA LYS A 46 4.06 8.06 -0.98
C LYS A 46 2.72 7.99 -1.72
N LYS A 47 1.76 8.87 -1.43
CA LYS A 47 0.45 8.92 -2.11
C LYS A 47 0.62 9.10 -3.62
N ARG A 48 -0.13 8.31 -4.40
CA ARG A 48 -0.09 8.27 -5.87
C ARG A 48 1.28 7.94 -6.49
N LYS A 49 2.24 7.46 -5.70
CA LYS A 49 3.58 7.05 -6.16
C LYS A 49 3.87 5.58 -5.87
N VAL A 50 3.31 5.04 -4.78
CA VAL A 50 3.58 3.69 -4.31
C VAL A 50 2.27 2.93 -4.15
N CYS A 51 2.22 1.70 -4.67
CA CYS A 51 1.04 0.84 -4.51
C CYS A 51 1.02 0.14 -3.14
N ILE A 52 -0.18 -0.11 -2.62
CA ILE A 52 -0.43 -0.97 -1.46
C ILE A 52 -0.47 -2.42 -1.92
N CYS A 53 0.17 -3.33 -1.19
CA CYS A 53 0.15 -4.76 -1.52
C CYS A 53 -1.21 -5.42 -1.19
N LEU A 54 -1.52 -6.52 -1.88
CA LEU A 54 -2.78 -7.26 -1.66
C LEU A 54 -2.94 -7.73 -0.21
N GLN A 55 -1.85 -8.11 0.45
CA GLN A 55 -1.86 -8.55 1.85
C GLN A 55 -2.33 -7.43 2.79
N CYS A 56 -1.83 -6.20 2.64
CA CYS A 56 -2.27 -5.06 3.45
C CYS A 56 -3.71 -4.68 3.16
N ILE A 57 -4.15 -4.76 1.89
CA ILE A 57 -5.56 -4.53 1.53
C ILE A 57 -6.45 -5.57 2.24
N GLN A 58 -6.08 -6.84 2.21
CA GLN A 58 -6.87 -7.90 2.84
C GLN A 58 -6.85 -7.80 4.37
N ALA A 59 -5.69 -7.51 4.97
CA ALA A 59 -5.57 -7.35 6.41
C ALA A 59 -6.41 -6.18 6.93
N PHE A 60 -6.43 -5.06 6.21
CA PHE A 60 -7.32 -3.94 6.53
C PHE A 60 -8.79 -4.32 6.40
N LYS A 61 -9.18 -5.05 5.35
CA LYS A 61 -10.58 -5.51 5.18
C LYS A 61 -11.03 -6.48 6.27
N ASP A 62 -10.14 -7.34 6.74
CA ASP A 62 -10.43 -8.33 7.79
C ASP A 62 -10.59 -7.67 9.16
N ASN A 63 -9.67 -6.77 9.52
CA ASN A 63 -9.74 -6.05 10.78
C ASN A 63 -9.09 -4.65 10.69
N PRO A 64 -9.87 -3.61 10.31
CA PRO A 64 -9.35 -2.25 10.17
C PRO A 64 -8.71 -1.71 11.44
N ALA A 65 -9.30 -1.99 12.61
CA ALA A 65 -8.81 -1.51 13.90
C ALA A 65 -7.45 -2.12 14.24
N ALA A 66 -7.31 -3.44 14.13
CA ALA A 66 -6.03 -4.12 14.37
C ALA A 66 -4.96 -3.71 13.35
N PHE A 67 -5.35 -3.49 12.09
CA PHE A 67 -4.43 -2.98 11.07
C PHE A 67 -3.89 -1.60 11.45
N MET A 68 -4.78 -0.64 11.79
CA MET A 68 -4.39 0.72 12.17
C MET A 68 -3.46 0.73 13.38
N SER A 69 -3.75 -0.06 14.42
CA SER A 69 -2.86 -0.19 15.59
C SER A 69 -1.47 -0.76 15.26
N GLY A 70 -1.32 -1.45 14.13
CA GLY A 70 -0.04 -2.01 13.68
C GLY A 70 0.83 -1.07 12.84
N ILE A 71 0.29 0.04 12.32
CA ILE A 71 1.02 0.98 11.45
C ILE A 71 1.99 1.86 12.26
N ASP A 72 1.66 2.14 13.53
CA ASP A 72 2.37 3.10 14.39
C ASP A 72 3.79 2.66 14.81
N ASN A 73 4.21 1.44 14.47
CA ASN A 73 5.55 0.92 14.79
C ASN A 73 6.59 1.10 13.66
N THR A 74 6.30 1.89 12.63
CA THR A 74 7.25 2.20 11.57
C THR A 74 7.31 3.70 11.31
N ALA A 75 8.00 4.42 12.18
CA ALA A 75 8.58 5.74 11.92
C ALA A 75 10.07 5.71 12.26
#